data_AF-A0AAD5WYJ5-F1
#
_entry.id   AF-A0AAD5WYJ5-F1
#
_cell.length_a   1.000
_cell.length_b   1.000
_cell.length_c   1.000
_cell.angle_alpha   90.00
_cell.angle_beta   90.00
_cell.angle_gamma   90.00
#
_symmetry.space_group_name_H-M   'P 1'
#
loop_
_entity.id
_entity.type
_entity.pdbx_description
1 polymer ?
#
loop_
_entity_poly.entity_id
_entity_poly.type
_entity_poly.pdbx_seq_one_letter_code
_entity_poly.pdbx_strand_id
1 'polypeptide(L)'
;RGGFLPSFLTQYFKLSIQKYLTLLSDFDLVPRLFNAELPPVFLQTFEGSVTIVPSPTIADYWRILTDPDEVSLRRYVRGGVLGTWPKVGMIRRRMGVESALREGWKQCFGERAGDGDGVGMQ
;
A
#
# COMPACT_ATOMS: atom_id res chain seq x y z
N ARG A 1 -8.91 10.04 32.06
CA ARG A 1 -9.53 10.58 30.82
C ARG A 1 -8.86 11.91 30.47
N GLY A 2 -7.56 11.91 30.15
CA GLY A 2 -6.71 13.11 30.14
C GLY A 2 -5.76 13.18 28.93
N GLY A 3 -6.22 12.77 27.76
CA GLY A 3 -5.42 12.72 26.53
C GLY A 3 -5.85 13.71 25.45
N PHE A 4 -6.64 14.74 25.77
CA PHE A 4 -7.24 15.60 24.76
C PHE A 4 -6.20 16.46 24.01
N LEU A 5 -5.24 17.06 24.73
CA LEU A 5 -4.15 17.86 24.14
C LEU A 5 -3.27 17.06 23.18
N PRO A 6 -2.70 15.89 23.55
CA PRO A 6 -1.89 15.11 22.61
C PRO A 6 -2.72 14.56 21.44
N SER A 7 -3.97 14.17 21.66
CA SER A 7 -4.87 13.75 20.57
C SER A 7 -5.21 14.89 19.62
N PHE A 8 -5.48 16.08 20.16
CA PHE A 8 -5.70 17.29 19.36
C PHE A 8 -4.46 17.64 18.54
N LEU A 9 -3.27 17.59 19.15
CA LEU A 9 -2.01 17.86 18.48
C LEU A 9 -1.74 16.85 17.35
N THR A 10 -1.94 15.56 17.62
CA THR A 10 -1.81 14.49 16.63
C THR A 10 -2.79 14.71 15.47
N GLN A 11 -4.04 15.06 15.77
CA GLN A 11 -5.06 15.30 14.76
C GLN A 11 -4.74 16.56 13.93
N TYR A 12 -4.24 17.61 14.59
CA TYR A 12 -3.82 18.85 13.95
C TYR A 12 -2.67 18.61 12.97
N PHE A 13 -1.63 17.89 13.40
CA PHE A 13 -0.50 17.53 12.53
C PHE A 13 -0.92 16.63 11.37
N LYS A 14 -1.79 15.65 11.62
CA LYS A 14 -2.30 14.78 10.57
C LYS A 14 -3.05 15.57 9.50
N LEU A 15 -3.91 16.49 9.92
CA LEU A 15 -4.68 17.32 9.01
C LEU A 15 -3.79 18.32 8.25
N SER A 16 -2.82 18.94 8.93
CA SER A 16 -1.94 19.91 8.29
C SER A 16 -1.07 19.25 7.21
N ILE A 17 -0.48 18.08 7.49
CA ILE A 17 0.30 17.31 6.52
C ILE A 17 -0.55 16.93 5.31
N GLN A 18 -1.78 16.44 5.52
CA GLN A 18 -2.69 16.10 4.42
C GLN A 18 -3.02 17.32 3.55
N LYS A 19 -3.38 18.44 4.18
CA LYS A 19 -3.67 19.70 3.46
C LYS A 19 -2.48 20.17 2.63
N TYR A 20 -1.29 20.23 3.21
CA TYR A 20 -0.10 20.71 2.51
C TYR A 20 0.35 19.76 1.39
N LEU A 21 0.22 18.43 1.58
CA LEU A 21 0.52 17.45 0.53
C LEU A 21 -0.44 17.57 -0.67
N THR A 22 -1.74 17.76 -0.43
CA THR A 22 -2.71 18.00 -1.50
C THR A 22 -2.40 19.31 -2.23
N LEU A 23 -2.14 20.39 -1.50
CA LEU A 23 -1.78 21.67 -2.13
C LEU A 23 -0.49 21.57 -2.96
N LEU A 24 0.56 20.92 -2.44
CA LEU A 24 1.81 20.72 -3.18
C LEU A 24 1.61 19.90 -4.46
N SER A 25 0.72 18.90 -4.41
CA SER A 25 0.32 18.12 -5.59
C SER A 25 -0.46 18.98 -6.60
N ASP A 26 -1.37 19.85 -6.13
CA ASP A 26 -2.17 20.72 -7.00
C ASP A 26 -1.32 21.80 -7.71
N PHE A 27 -0.24 22.25 -7.07
CA PHE A 27 0.65 23.27 -7.63
C PHE A 27 1.76 22.71 -8.53
N ASP A 28 1.81 21.38 -8.76
CA ASP A 28 2.92 20.67 -9.45
C ASP A 28 4.32 21.06 -8.91
N LEU A 29 4.35 21.58 -7.67
CA LEU A 29 5.50 22.21 -7.05
C LEU A 29 6.27 21.25 -6.16
N VAL A 30 5.87 19.98 -6.11
CA VAL A 30 6.69 18.92 -5.51
C VAL A 30 7.98 18.91 -6.31
N PRO A 31 9.09 19.43 -5.76
CA PRO A 31 10.31 19.47 -6.52
C PRO A 31 10.65 18.01 -6.84
N ARG A 32 11.02 17.72 -8.09
CA ARG A 32 11.57 16.43 -8.54
C ARG A 32 12.91 16.08 -7.86
N LEU A 33 13.15 16.62 -6.66
CA LEU A 33 14.35 16.46 -5.81
C LEU A 33 14.72 14.99 -5.62
N PHE A 34 13.71 14.12 -5.66
CA PHE A 34 13.90 12.70 -5.82
C PHE A 34 13.40 12.36 -7.22
N ASN A 35 14.17 11.64 -8.03
CA ASN A 35 13.74 11.03 -9.30
C ASN A 35 12.58 10.00 -9.13
N ALA A 36 11.82 10.10 -8.04
CA ALA A 36 10.66 9.34 -7.68
C ALA A 36 9.48 10.31 -7.50
N GLU A 37 8.40 10.04 -8.21
CA GLU A 37 7.13 10.73 -8.05
C GLU A 37 6.62 10.49 -6.61
N LEU A 38 6.83 11.46 -5.70
CA LEU A 38 6.35 11.39 -4.32
C LEU A 38 4.82 11.32 -4.17
N PRO A 39 3.99 11.99 -5.01
CA PRO A 39 2.54 12.07 -4.76
C PRO A 39 1.80 10.71 -4.68
N PRO A 40 2.06 9.73 -5.58
CA PRO A 40 1.35 8.44 -5.53
C PRO A 40 1.70 7.56 -4.33
N VAL A 41 2.94 7.62 -3.84
CA VAL A 41 3.40 6.81 -2.69
C VAL A 41 2.70 7.26 -1.40
N PHE A 42 2.47 8.57 -1.23
CA PHE A 42 1.76 9.09 -0.07
C PHE A 42 0.23 8.99 -0.19
N LEU A 43 -0.31 8.90 -1.40
CA LEU A 43 -1.74 8.71 -1.67
C LEU A 43 -2.16 7.25 -1.83
N GLN A 44 -1.27 6.29 -1.56
CA GLN A 44 -1.58 4.87 -1.67
C GLN A 44 -2.75 4.49 -0.73
N THR A 45 -3.87 4.07 -1.32
CA THR A 45 -4.95 3.39 -0.58
C THR A 45 -4.41 2.02 -0.17
N PHE A 46 -4.02 1.87 1.09
CA PHE A 46 -3.63 0.58 1.65
C PHE A 46 -4.88 -0.30 1.84
N GLU A 47 -5.38 -0.85 0.75
CA GLU A 47 -6.43 -1.86 0.79
C GLU A 47 -5.76 -3.24 0.82
N GLY A 48 -5.94 -3.95 1.92
CA GLY A 48 -5.32 -5.26 2.11
C GLY A 48 -5.54 -5.80 3.52
N SER A 49 -5.73 -7.11 3.63
CA SER A 49 -5.94 -7.77 4.93
C SER A 49 -4.63 -8.15 5.64
N VAL A 50 -3.49 -7.99 4.98
CA VAL A 50 -2.18 -8.47 5.45
C VAL A 50 -1.17 -7.32 5.47
N THR A 51 -0.86 -6.82 6.67
CA THR A 51 0.23 -5.86 6.87
C THR A 51 1.52 -6.60 7.22
N ILE A 52 2.58 -6.35 6.45
CA ILE A 52 3.94 -6.85 6.72
C ILE A 52 4.76 -5.66 7.21
N VAL A 53 5.19 -5.71 8.46
CA VAL A 53 6.02 -4.66 9.06
C VAL A 53 7.35 -5.27 9.47
N PRO A 54 8.46 -4.95 8.78
CA PRO A 54 9.79 -5.33 9.26
C PRO A 54 10.11 -4.53 10.52
N SER A 55 10.87 -5.11 11.46
CA SER A 55 11.26 -4.41 12.69
C SER A 55 12.35 -3.36 12.39
N PRO A 56 12.06 -2.05 12.47
CA PRO A 56 13.07 -1.02 12.22
C PRO A 56 13.93 -0.79 13.48
N THR A 57 15.17 -0.35 13.29
CA THR A 57 16.03 0.12 14.38
C THR A 57 15.94 1.65 14.49
N ILE A 58 16.19 2.23 15.67
CA ILE A 58 16.16 3.69 15.87
C ILE A 58 17.12 4.42 14.92
N ALA A 59 18.28 3.82 14.63
CA ALA A 59 19.27 4.33 13.67
C ALA A 59 18.72 4.44 12.23
N ASP A 60 17.70 3.67 11.90
CA ASP A 60 17.16 3.60 10.54
C ASP A 60 16.37 4.87 10.23
N TYR A 61 15.70 5.45 11.22
CA TYR A 61 14.98 6.72 11.08
C TYR A 61 15.92 7.87 10.71
N TRP A 62 17.14 7.87 11.24
CA TRP A 62 18.15 8.87 10.90
C TRP A 62 18.70 8.69 9.47
N ARG A 63 18.63 7.48 8.93
CA ARG A 63 19.18 7.11 7.61
C ARG A 63 18.12 7.07 6.51
N ILE A 64 16.86 7.44 6.77
CA ILE A 64 15.78 7.40 5.76
C ILE A 64 16.09 8.29 4.55
N LEU A 65 16.74 9.43 4.78
CA LEU A 65 17.06 10.41 3.73
C LEU A 65 18.46 10.21 3.12
N THR A 66 19.17 9.15 3.51
CA THR A 66 20.53 8.86 3.04
C THR A 66 20.52 7.61 2.18
N ASP A 67 21.34 7.60 1.13
CA ASP A 67 21.49 6.42 0.28
C ASP A 67 21.96 5.19 1.10
N PRO A 68 21.31 4.03 0.92
CA PRO A 68 21.64 2.84 1.69
C PRO A 68 22.94 2.19 1.20
N ASP A 69 23.81 1.84 2.14
CA ASP A 69 24.97 0.99 1.88
C ASP A 69 24.56 -0.48 1.61
N GLU A 70 25.39 -1.25 0.90
CA GLU A 70 25.11 -2.65 0.55
C GLU A 70 24.82 -3.52 1.78
N VAL A 71 25.54 -3.30 2.89
CA VAL A 71 25.33 -4.05 4.13
C VAL A 71 23.96 -3.72 4.74
N SER A 72 23.56 -2.46 4.66
CA SER A 72 22.27 -1.99 5.17
C SER A 72 21.12 -2.54 4.33
N LEU A 73 21.29 -2.57 3.00
CA LEU A 73 20.31 -3.16 2.08
C LEU A 73 20.08 -4.65 2.35
N ARG A 74 21.15 -5.44 2.50
CA ARG A 74 21.05 -6.87 2.86
C ARG A 74 20.27 -7.06 4.18
N ARG A 75 20.49 -6.18 5.15
CA ARG A 75 19.77 -6.21 6.43
C ARG A 75 18.28 -5.92 6.25
N TYR A 76 17.92 -4.90 5.47
CA TYR A 76 16.53 -4.55 5.18
C TYR A 76 15.78 -5.70 4.49
N VAL A 77 16.41 -6.30 3.46
CA VAL A 77 15.84 -7.46 2.76
C VAL A 77 15.62 -8.63 3.72
N ARG A 78 16.62 -8.95 4.55
CA ARG A 78 16.51 -10.04 5.54
C ARG A 78 15.39 -9.77 6.55
N GLY A 79 15.25 -8.52 7.02
CA GLY A 79 14.16 -8.11 7.90
C GLY A 79 12.78 -8.27 7.25
N GLY A 80 12.66 -7.90 5.98
CA GLY A 80 11.45 -8.10 5.18
C GLY A 80 11.08 -9.58 5.03
N VAL A 81 12.05 -10.44 4.71
CA VAL A 81 11.84 -11.90 4.59
C VAL A 81 11.34 -12.49 5.92
N LEU A 82 11.98 -12.14 7.03
CA LEU A 82 11.60 -12.61 8.36
C LEU A 82 10.20 -12.14 8.77
N GLY A 83 9.84 -10.88 8.48
CA GLY A 83 8.49 -10.36 8.72
C GLY A 83 7.42 -11.00 7.82
N THR A 84 7.80 -11.44 6.64
CA THR A 84 6.88 -12.03 5.65
C THR A 84 6.60 -13.50 5.96
N TRP A 85 7.56 -14.28 6.45
CA TRP A 85 7.44 -15.74 6.64
C TRP A 85 6.18 -16.19 7.40
N PRO A 86 5.80 -15.57 8.54
CA PRO A 86 4.58 -15.94 9.25
C PRO A 86 3.29 -15.62 8.47
N LYS A 87 3.35 -14.66 7.53
CA LYS A 87 2.19 -14.18 6.75
C LYS A 87 1.99 -14.96 5.44
N VAL A 88 3.01 -15.65 4.95
CA VAL A 88 2.95 -16.44 3.68
C VAL A 88 1.77 -17.43 3.68
N GLY A 89 1.55 -18.14 4.78
CA GLY A 89 0.45 -19.11 4.88
C GLY A 89 -0.93 -18.46 4.78
N MET A 90 -1.10 -17.26 5.34
CA MET A 90 -2.34 -16.50 5.22
C MET A 90 -2.55 -16.00 3.78
N ILE A 91 -1.50 -15.48 3.14
CA ILE A 91 -1.53 -15.03 1.74
C ILE A 91 -1.96 -16.20 0.84
N ARG A 92 -1.33 -17.37 1.00
CA ARG A 92 -1.66 -18.58 0.21
C ARG A 92 -3.13 -18.97 0.33
N ARG A 93 -3.68 -18.98 1.56
CA ARG A 93 -5.09 -19.34 1.78
C ARG A 93 -6.04 -18.33 1.14
N ARG A 94 -5.76 -17.03 1.27
CA ARG A 94 -6.58 -15.97 0.66
C ARG A 94 -6.57 -16.05 -0.85
N MET A 95 -5.38 -16.20 -1.45
CA MET A 95 -5.25 -16.40 -2.89
C MET A 95 -6.02 -17.64 -3.38
N GLY A 96 -6.02 -18.72 -2.60
CA GLY A 96 -6.80 -19.93 -2.93
C GLY A 96 -8.31 -19.68 -2.95
N VAL A 97 -8.84 -18.99 -1.93
CA VAL A 97 -10.26 -18.61 -1.85
C VAL A 97 -10.64 -17.66 -2.98
N GLU A 98 -9.84 -16.63 -3.24
CA GLU A 98 -10.08 -15.67 -4.33
C GLU A 98 -10.05 -16.35 -5.70
N SER A 99 -9.13 -17.28 -5.91
CA SER A 99 -9.02 -18.03 -7.17
C SER A 99 -10.24 -18.94 -7.38
N ALA A 100 -10.67 -19.66 -6.33
CA ALA A 100 -11.85 -20.51 -6.40
C ALA A 100 -13.13 -19.69 -6.63
N LEU A 101 -13.28 -18.55 -5.97
CA LEU A 101 -14.42 -17.65 -6.17
C LEU A 101 -14.43 -17.08 -7.58
N ARG A 102 -13.27 -16.67 -8.10
CA ARG A 102 -13.13 -16.15 -9.47
C ARG A 102 -13.52 -17.20 -10.51
N GLU A 103 -13.13 -18.45 -10.30
CA GLU A 103 -13.46 -19.55 -11.19
C GLU A 103 -14.97 -19.88 -11.15
N GLY A 104 -15.55 -20.00 -9.96
CA GLY A 104 -17.00 -20.20 -9.82
C GLY A 104 -17.82 -19.04 -10.40
N TRP A 105 -17.33 -17.80 -10.25
CA TRP A 105 -17.97 -16.63 -10.85
C TRP A 105 -17.94 -16.67 -12.37
N LYS A 106 -16.80 -17.03 -12.98
CA LYS A 106 -16.70 -17.21 -14.44
C LYS A 106 -17.64 -18.28 -14.97
N GLN A 107 -17.81 -19.38 -14.25
CA GLN A 107 -18.71 -20.46 -14.66
C GLN A 107 -20.18 -20.01 -14.58
N CYS A 108 -20.62 -19.43 -13.46
CA CYS A 108 -22.01 -19.03 -13.31
C CYS A 108 -22.44 -17.82 -14.14
N PHE A 109 -21.54 -16.86 -14.37
CA PHE A 109 -21.85 -15.57 -14.99
C PHE A 109 -21.16 -15.33 -16.34
N GLY A 110 -20.04 -16.00 -16.62
CA GLY A 110 -19.32 -15.88 -17.90
C GLY A 110 -20.04 -16.56 -19.06
N GLU A 111 -20.74 -17.67 -18.83
CA GLU A 111 -21.57 -18.31 -19.86
C GLU A 111 -22.79 -17.47 -20.25
N ARG A 112 -23.37 -16.70 -19.31
CA ARG A 112 -24.49 -15.79 -19.60
C ARG A 112 -24.10 -14.54 -20.40
N ALA A 113 -22.83 -14.14 -20.36
CA ALA A 113 -22.35 -13.02 -21.18
C ALA A 113 -22.03 -13.43 -22.63
N GLY A 114 -21.92 -14.73 -22.91
CA GLY A 114 -21.66 -15.25 -24.25
C GLY A 114 -22.90 -15.58 -25.09
N ASP A 115 -24.09 -15.63 -24.47
CA ASP A 115 -25.35 -16.03 -25.13
C ASP A 115 -26.26 -14.82 -25.50
N GLY A 116 -25.78 -13.59 -25.28
CA GLY A 116 -26.57 -12.35 -25.47
C GLY A 116 -26.26 -11.53 -26.74
N ASP A 117 -25.12 -11.73 -27.39
CA ASP A 117 -24.65 -10.87 -28.50
C ASP A 117 -24.98 -11.45 -29.90
N GLY A 118 -26.10 -12.18 -30.01
CA GLY A 118 -26.58 -12.81 -31.24
C GLY A 118 -27.87 -12.23 -31.83
N VAL A 119 -28.40 -11.12 -31.30
CA VAL A 119 -29.64 -10.50 -31.84
C VAL A 119 -29.36 -9.10 -32.38
N GLY A 120 -29.29 -9.02 -33.70
CA GLY A 120 -29.81 -7.88 -34.46
C GLY A 120 -28.85 -6.73 -34.76
N MET A 121 -27.98 -6.91 -35.77
CA MET A 121 -27.67 -5.84 -36.71
C MET A 121 -27.80 -6.38 -38.13
N GLN A 122 -29.04 -6.32 -38.64
CA GLN A 122 -29.32 -6.04 -40.05
C GLN A 122 -29.65 -4.55 -40.16
#